data_AF-A0AAN8KID5-F1
#
_entry.id   AF-A0AAN8KID5-F1
#
_cell.length_a   1.000
_cell.length_b   1.000
_cell.length_c   1.000
_cell.angle_alpha   90.00
_cell.angle_beta   90.00
_cell.angle_gamma   90.00
#
_symmetry.space_group_name_H-M   'P 1'
#
loop_
_entity.id
_entity.type
_entity.pdbx_description
1 polymer ?
#
loop_
_entity_poly.entity_id
_entity_poly.type
_entity_poly.pdbx_seq_one_letter_code
_entity_poly.pdbx_strand_id
1 'polypeptide(L)'
;MLLKVYVALLCIGAVTAFDLRIGNLLAKRKANYVCYQHPLDIAFVLDASSSIWAQNFTKAVAFVNSFISPYEIGPHKVRVAIETYADIVYTQDVIRFNDFLTSDSLQERISALKWHHGSRTETGLGIAYMREHIMPEARSNLPKICIVITDGKSQDSAKTALEAKKARQDGIEMFAIGVSRAVNESELQSIAGDPDRVIIVETYSELEAIKDKLSGKTCKEIPTTTTTTPAPTPAAEECGTDNPTDIYYVFDPAYLGMERVNWVTQFITHTLSANEFAHMRVGVISGSCPLDAGFNLNKYSTFADVRKRLESYDSPRLTKLIGSLTSAYSSQQGGRGDARKVAVIFIGGKIDQMAVIKNAQAAKEAGVDVYFADAGNADPGFLDALNEIGFSLARAGAGSRRQALAFVEELCRKFY
;
A
#
# COMPACT_ATOMS: atom_id res chain seq x y z
N MET A 1 -39.73 18.73 -16.46
CA MET A 1 -39.74 19.50 -15.19
C MET A 1 -39.23 18.55 -14.12
N LEU A 2 -38.06 18.75 -13.49
CA LEU A 2 -37.64 19.93 -12.71
C LEU A 2 -38.80 20.40 -11.81
N LEU A 3 -38.79 20.00 -10.55
CA LEU A 3 -38.07 20.73 -9.50
C LEU A 3 -38.61 22.16 -9.34
N LYS A 4 -39.60 22.34 -8.46
CA LYS A 4 -39.81 23.56 -7.66
C LYS A 4 -40.96 23.36 -6.66
N VAL A 5 -40.80 24.00 -5.49
CA VAL A 5 -41.82 24.22 -4.45
C VAL A 5 -42.59 22.98 -3.95
N TYR A 6 -42.01 22.29 -2.98
CA TYR A 6 -42.71 22.05 -1.72
C TYR A 6 -41.90 22.66 -0.59
N VAL A 7 -42.01 23.98 -0.48
CA VAL A 7 -41.38 24.81 0.56
C VAL A 7 -42.38 24.98 1.70
N ALA A 8 -41.91 24.73 2.93
CA ALA A 8 -42.44 25.18 4.22
C ALA A 8 -43.95 25.09 4.51
N LEU A 9 -44.30 24.20 5.45
CA LEU A 9 -45.35 24.33 6.48
C LEU A 9 -45.19 23.10 7.42
N LEU A 10 -44.40 23.10 8.49
CA LEU A 10 -44.38 23.93 9.72
C LEU A 10 -45.68 23.85 10.57
N CYS A 11 -45.46 23.48 11.84
CA CYS A 11 -46.24 23.86 13.03
C CYS A 11 -47.64 23.26 13.30
N ILE A 12 -47.67 21.96 13.65
CA ILE A 12 -48.42 21.42 14.80
C ILE A 12 -47.50 20.35 15.44
N GLY A 13 -47.35 20.15 16.75
CA GLY A 13 -47.85 20.81 17.96
C GLY A 13 -47.23 20.07 19.17
N ALA A 14 -47.00 20.74 20.30
CA ALA A 14 -46.02 20.29 21.31
C ALA A 14 -46.41 19.05 22.15
N VAL A 15 -45.41 18.17 22.38
CA VAL A 15 -45.03 17.52 23.65
C VAL A 15 -46.13 16.85 24.51
N THR A 16 -46.02 15.52 24.69
CA THR A 16 -45.84 14.89 26.02
C THR A 16 -45.33 13.45 25.90
N ALA A 17 -44.78 12.91 27.00
CA ALA A 17 -43.95 11.71 26.99
C ALA A 17 -44.69 10.40 26.67
N PHE A 18 -44.09 9.58 25.80
CA PHE A 18 -44.18 8.12 25.86
C PHE A 18 -42.81 7.49 25.55
N ASP A 19 -41.85 7.77 26.44
CA ASP A 19 -40.56 7.07 26.46
C ASP A 19 -40.76 5.58 26.83
N LEU A 20 -39.69 4.78 26.82
CA LEU A 20 -39.67 3.34 27.11
C LEU A 20 -40.37 2.43 26.09
N ARG A 21 -40.22 2.70 24.78
CA ARG A 21 -40.43 1.63 23.75
C ARG A 21 -39.50 1.57 22.53
N ILE A 22 -38.45 2.41 22.45
CA ILE A 22 -37.42 2.32 21.39
C ILE A 22 -36.09 1.69 21.89
N GLY A 23 -35.79 1.77 23.20
CA GLY A 23 -34.52 1.27 23.77
C GLY A 23 -34.19 -0.21 23.49
N ASN A 24 -35.19 -1.08 23.36
CA ASN A 24 -34.99 -2.52 23.16
C ASN A 24 -34.99 -2.99 21.68
N LEU A 25 -35.09 -2.10 20.70
CA LEU A 25 -34.92 -2.43 19.28
C LEU A 25 -33.53 -2.08 18.72
N LEU A 26 -32.75 -1.25 19.44
CA LEU A 26 -31.34 -0.99 19.11
C LEU A 26 -30.38 -1.99 19.79
N ALA A 27 -30.78 -2.58 20.92
CA ALA A 27 -30.00 -3.54 21.70
C ALA A 27 -29.82 -4.94 21.08
N LYS A 28 -30.14 -5.12 19.78
CA LYS A 28 -30.00 -6.41 19.06
C LYS A 28 -29.37 -6.32 17.66
N ARG A 29 -28.68 -5.22 17.32
CA ARG A 29 -27.59 -5.35 16.33
C ARG A 29 -26.47 -6.17 16.98
N LYS A 30 -26.25 -7.40 16.48
CA LYS A 30 -25.00 -8.13 16.72
C LYS A 30 -23.83 -7.24 16.29
N ALA A 31 -22.68 -7.35 16.95
CA ALA A 31 -21.52 -6.55 16.63
C ALA A 31 -21.02 -6.83 15.21
N ASN A 32 -21.18 -5.86 14.31
CA ASN A 32 -20.51 -5.85 13.02
C ASN A 32 -19.05 -5.41 13.26
N TYR A 33 -18.15 -6.37 13.50
CA TYR A 33 -16.71 -6.10 13.46
C TYR A 33 -16.28 -5.84 12.01
N VAL A 34 -15.97 -4.58 11.70
CA VAL A 34 -15.68 -4.09 10.35
C VAL A 34 -14.17 -3.99 10.15
N CYS A 35 -13.54 -5.07 9.69
CA CYS A 35 -12.11 -5.12 9.36
C CYS A 35 -11.83 -4.80 7.86
N TYR A 36 -12.78 -4.19 7.16
CA TYR A 36 -12.80 -4.18 5.68
C TYR A 36 -11.97 -3.07 4.99
N GLN A 37 -11.36 -2.14 5.74
CA GLN A 37 -10.79 -0.90 5.17
C GLN A 37 -9.45 -0.42 5.77
N HIS A 38 -8.88 -1.08 6.78
CA HIS A 38 -7.64 -0.58 7.41
C HIS A 38 -6.36 -1.12 6.75
N PRO A 39 -5.28 -0.31 6.69
CA PRO A 39 -3.96 -0.79 6.30
C PRO A 39 -3.47 -1.89 7.25
N LEU A 40 -3.18 -3.09 6.72
CA LEU A 40 -2.76 -4.26 7.50
C LEU A 40 -1.85 -5.18 6.67
N ASP A 41 -0.85 -5.81 7.29
CA ASP A 41 0.00 -6.81 6.63
C ASP A 41 -0.18 -8.20 7.29
N ILE A 42 -0.70 -9.16 6.52
CA ILE A 42 -0.99 -10.53 6.97
C ILE A 42 -0.12 -11.54 6.21
N ALA A 43 0.74 -12.27 6.93
CA ALA A 43 1.45 -13.44 6.39
C ALA A 43 0.72 -14.74 6.74
N PHE A 44 0.70 -15.71 5.82
CA PHE A 44 0.31 -17.09 6.09
C PHE A 44 1.51 -18.04 5.94
N VAL A 45 1.68 -18.91 6.92
CA VAL A 45 2.70 -19.97 6.91
C VAL A 45 1.96 -21.30 6.84
N LEU A 46 1.92 -21.87 5.63
CA LEU A 46 1.07 -23.01 5.30
C LEU A 46 1.87 -24.31 5.29
N ASP A 47 1.42 -25.25 6.09
CA ASP A 47 1.98 -26.60 6.15
C ASP A 47 1.58 -27.41 4.90
N ALA A 48 2.58 -27.86 4.15
CA ALA A 48 2.46 -28.63 2.91
C ALA A 48 3.05 -30.04 3.05
N SER A 49 3.20 -30.53 4.29
CA SER A 49 3.71 -31.86 4.60
C SER A 49 2.76 -32.98 4.13
N SER A 50 3.30 -34.20 4.08
CA SER A 50 2.62 -35.40 3.58
C SER A 50 1.48 -35.90 4.50
N SER A 51 1.45 -35.50 5.79
CA SER A 51 0.30 -35.74 6.66
C SER A 51 -0.93 -34.92 6.25
N ILE A 52 -0.72 -33.78 5.58
CA ILE A 52 -1.76 -32.91 5.04
C ILE A 52 -2.02 -33.31 3.58
N TRP A 53 -2.71 -34.45 3.42
CA TRP A 53 -3.16 -35.00 2.13
C TRP A 53 -3.63 -33.90 1.16
N ALA A 54 -3.32 -34.02 -0.14
CA ALA A 54 -3.63 -33.04 -1.20
C ALA A 54 -5.00 -32.32 -1.04
N GLN A 55 -6.09 -33.07 -0.82
CA GLN A 55 -7.44 -32.50 -0.66
C GLN A 55 -7.60 -31.58 0.56
N ASN A 56 -6.86 -31.84 1.64
CA ASN A 56 -6.82 -30.99 2.82
C ASN A 56 -5.95 -29.76 2.59
N PHE A 57 -4.82 -29.89 1.88
CA PHE A 57 -4.04 -28.72 1.45
C PHE A 57 -4.87 -27.80 0.53
N THR A 58 -5.62 -28.34 -0.44
CA THR A 58 -6.55 -27.56 -1.27
C THR A 58 -7.61 -26.83 -0.42
N LYS A 59 -8.11 -27.43 0.66
CA LYS A 59 -9.03 -26.75 1.59
C LYS A 59 -8.34 -25.65 2.40
N ALA A 60 -7.09 -25.82 2.81
CA ALA A 60 -6.32 -24.76 3.47
C ALA A 60 -6.11 -23.55 2.54
N VAL A 61 -5.72 -23.81 1.29
CA VAL A 61 -5.60 -22.78 0.24
C VAL A 61 -6.94 -22.09 -0.03
N ALA A 62 -8.03 -22.86 -0.17
CA ALA A 62 -9.38 -22.31 -0.36
C ALA A 62 -9.85 -21.46 0.84
N PHE A 63 -9.53 -21.88 2.06
CA PHE A 63 -9.80 -21.10 3.28
C PHE A 63 -9.02 -19.78 3.30
N VAL A 64 -7.73 -19.78 2.96
CA VAL A 64 -6.95 -18.53 2.87
C VAL A 64 -7.57 -17.60 1.82
N ASN A 65 -7.94 -18.13 0.65
CA ASN A 65 -8.61 -17.34 -0.39
C ASN A 65 -9.98 -16.78 0.07
N SER A 66 -10.77 -17.59 0.75
CA SER A 66 -12.05 -17.18 1.32
C SER A 66 -11.89 -16.15 2.44
N PHE A 67 -10.87 -16.28 3.28
CA PHE A 67 -10.54 -15.33 4.35
C PHE A 67 -10.06 -13.99 3.80
N ILE A 68 -9.26 -13.97 2.72
CA ILE A 68 -8.78 -12.72 2.13
C ILE A 68 -9.79 -12.04 1.20
N SER A 69 -10.74 -12.80 0.63
CA SER A 69 -11.73 -12.31 -0.35
C SER A 69 -12.49 -11.03 0.06
N PRO A 70 -12.86 -10.80 1.34
CA PRO A 70 -13.54 -9.57 1.77
C PRO A 70 -12.61 -8.36 1.97
N TYR A 71 -11.29 -8.52 1.94
CA TYR A 71 -10.36 -7.40 2.10
C TYR A 71 -10.08 -6.72 0.77
N GLU A 72 -9.98 -5.40 0.82
CA GLU A 72 -9.52 -4.60 -0.31
C GLU A 72 -7.99 -4.65 -0.37
N ILE A 73 -7.43 -5.37 -1.34
CA ILE A 73 -5.99 -5.57 -1.50
C ILE A 73 -5.34 -4.32 -2.13
N GLY A 74 -4.11 -3.99 -1.71
CA GLY A 74 -3.30 -2.94 -2.33
C GLY A 74 -2.25 -2.32 -1.42
N PRO A 75 -1.31 -1.51 -1.95
CA PRO A 75 -0.09 -1.10 -1.24
C PRO A 75 -0.36 -0.25 0.03
N HIS A 76 -1.46 0.48 0.06
CA HIS A 76 -1.92 1.27 1.21
C HIS A 76 -3.07 0.62 1.98
N LYS A 77 -3.51 -0.58 1.58
CA LYS A 77 -4.67 -1.30 2.12
C LYS A 77 -4.19 -2.61 2.78
N VAL A 78 -4.88 -3.73 2.59
CA VAL A 78 -4.39 -5.04 3.03
C VAL A 78 -3.29 -5.57 2.11
N ARG A 79 -2.12 -5.80 2.73
CA ARG A 79 -0.93 -6.58 2.36
C ARG A 79 -1.11 -8.07 2.62
N VAL A 80 -0.91 -8.98 1.66
CA VAL A 80 -0.87 -10.43 1.96
C VAL A 80 0.45 -11.04 1.49
N ALA A 81 1.07 -11.86 2.33
CA ALA A 81 2.18 -12.73 1.97
C ALA A 81 1.86 -14.17 2.36
N ILE A 82 2.35 -15.16 1.61
CA ILE A 82 2.06 -16.57 1.82
C ILE A 82 3.30 -17.39 1.49
N GLU A 83 3.64 -18.33 2.35
CA GLU A 83 4.65 -19.35 2.11
C GLU A 83 4.11 -20.74 2.41
N THR A 84 4.72 -21.74 1.78
CA THR A 84 4.43 -23.16 2.03
C THR A 84 5.70 -23.85 2.52
N TYR A 85 5.59 -24.67 3.58
CA TYR A 85 6.72 -25.37 4.19
C TYR A 85 6.42 -26.85 4.43
N ALA A 86 7.46 -27.69 4.49
CA ALA A 86 7.39 -29.05 5.03
C ALA A 86 8.76 -29.48 5.59
N ASP A 87 9.60 -30.16 4.80
CA ASP A 87 11.04 -30.35 5.09
C ASP A 87 11.91 -29.16 4.66
N ILE A 88 11.44 -28.42 3.65
CA ILE A 88 11.99 -27.13 3.18
C ILE A 88 10.87 -26.08 3.10
N VAL A 89 11.24 -24.82 2.83
CA VAL A 89 10.28 -23.80 2.35
C VAL A 89 10.30 -23.81 0.81
N TYR A 90 9.12 -23.90 0.20
CA TYR A 90 8.95 -24.04 -1.24
C TYR A 90 8.96 -22.66 -1.91
N THR A 91 10.15 -22.10 -2.08
CA THR A 91 10.38 -20.71 -2.52
C THR A 91 9.76 -20.36 -3.87
N GLN A 92 9.51 -21.34 -4.75
CA GLN A 92 8.79 -21.17 -6.01
C GLN A 92 7.30 -20.78 -5.84
N ASP A 93 6.69 -21.17 -4.72
CA ASP A 93 5.28 -20.93 -4.42
C ASP A 93 5.08 -19.72 -3.49
N VAL A 94 6.16 -19.12 -2.98
CA VAL A 94 6.11 -17.94 -2.10
C VAL A 94 5.45 -16.75 -2.80
N ILE A 95 4.60 -16.06 -2.03
CA ILE A 95 3.94 -14.80 -2.35
C ILE A 95 4.44 -13.76 -1.34
N ARG A 96 5.07 -12.69 -1.80
CA ARG A 96 5.55 -11.59 -0.94
C ARG A 96 4.51 -10.47 -0.87
N PHE A 97 4.62 -9.60 0.14
CA PHE A 97 3.68 -8.49 0.38
C PHE A 97 3.55 -7.50 -0.79
N ASN A 98 4.48 -7.52 -1.75
CA ASN A 98 4.55 -6.59 -2.88
C ASN A 98 4.29 -7.26 -4.24
N ASP A 99 4.11 -8.59 -4.30
CA ASP A 99 3.97 -9.33 -5.56
C ASP A 99 2.62 -9.09 -6.24
N PHE A 100 1.53 -9.02 -5.45
CA PHE A 100 0.16 -8.87 -5.94
C PHE A 100 -0.54 -7.74 -5.20
N LEU A 101 -0.94 -6.70 -5.93
CA LEU A 101 -1.53 -5.47 -5.39
C LEU A 101 -3.01 -5.30 -5.76
N THR A 102 -3.64 -6.34 -6.31
CA THR A 102 -5.09 -6.41 -6.57
C THR A 102 -5.65 -7.74 -6.07
N SER A 103 -6.92 -7.76 -5.67
CA SER A 103 -7.56 -8.97 -5.11
C SER A 103 -7.58 -10.13 -6.10
N ASP A 104 -7.95 -9.88 -7.35
CA ASP A 104 -8.12 -10.92 -8.38
C ASP A 104 -6.80 -11.66 -8.67
N SER A 105 -5.71 -10.91 -8.89
CA SER A 105 -4.39 -11.49 -9.22
C SER A 105 -3.78 -12.26 -8.05
N LEU A 106 -4.00 -11.78 -6.82
CA LEU A 106 -3.63 -12.49 -5.60
C LEU A 106 -4.44 -13.79 -5.45
N GLN A 107 -5.76 -13.74 -5.67
CA GLN A 107 -6.65 -14.90 -5.55
C GLN A 107 -6.36 -15.98 -6.60
N GLU A 108 -5.99 -15.59 -7.82
CA GLU A 108 -5.51 -16.50 -8.87
C GLU A 108 -4.20 -17.18 -8.44
N ARG A 109 -3.19 -16.42 -7.99
CA ARG A 109 -1.92 -16.99 -7.52
C ARG A 109 -2.12 -17.93 -6.32
N ILE A 110 -2.98 -17.57 -5.37
CA ILE A 110 -3.31 -18.44 -4.22
C ILE A 110 -3.94 -19.75 -4.71
N SER A 111 -4.88 -19.69 -5.65
CA SER A 111 -5.50 -20.88 -6.24
C SER A 111 -4.50 -21.80 -6.96
N ALA A 112 -3.35 -21.26 -7.37
CA ALA A 112 -2.27 -21.98 -8.05
C ALA A 112 -1.18 -22.57 -7.11
N LEU A 113 -1.27 -22.35 -5.80
CA LEU A 113 -0.35 -22.92 -4.81
C LEU A 113 -0.41 -24.46 -4.80
N LYS A 114 0.75 -25.12 -4.77
CA LYS A 114 0.86 -26.57 -4.95
C LYS A 114 1.17 -27.29 -3.64
N TRP A 115 0.63 -28.50 -3.51
CA TRP A 115 1.00 -29.42 -2.44
C TRP A 115 2.28 -30.17 -2.81
N HIS A 116 3.38 -29.83 -2.15
CA HIS A 116 4.71 -30.44 -2.38
C HIS A 116 4.98 -31.66 -1.51
N HIS A 117 3.95 -32.19 -0.81
CA HIS A 117 3.92 -33.53 -0.20
C HIS A 117 5.15 -33.88 0.66
N GLY A 118 5.68 -32.90 1.40
CA GLY A 118 6.98 -33.02 2.05
C GLY A 118 7.05 -34.08 3.15
N SER A 119 8.24 -34.62 3.35
CA SER A 119 8.55 -35.74 4.24
C SER A 119 8.58 -35.37 5.73
N ARG A 120 8.69 -34.08 6.05
CA ARG A 120 8.76 -33.56 7.42
C ARG A 120 7.81 -32.39 7.65
N THR A 121 7.68 -32.02 8.92
CA THR A 121 6.88 -30.89 9.38
C THR A 121 7.78 -29.97 10.20
N GLU A 122 8.56 -29.13 9.52
CA GLU A 122 9.51 -28.17 10.13
C GLU A 122 8.85 -26.81 10.37
N THR A 123 7.85 -26.73 11.26
CA THR A 123 7.10 -25.50 11.53
C THR A 123 8.01 -24.35 11.98
N GLY A 124 9.06 -24.64 12.76
CA GLY A 124 10.10 -23.67 13.10
C GLY A 124 10.93 -23.16 11.91
N LEU A 125 11.06 -23.93 10.81
CA LEU A 125 11.72 -23.46 9.58
C LEU A 125 10.86 -22.43 8.84
N GLY A 126 9.55 -22.68 8.67
CA GLY A 126 8.64 -21.72 8.08
C GLY A 126 8.56 -20.42 8.90
N ILE A 127 8.37 -20.53 10.22
CA ILE A 127 8.33 -19.35 11.10
C ILE A 127 9.66 -18.55 11.06
N ALA A 128 10.81 -19.20 10.86
CA ALA A 128 12.07 -18.50 10.63
C ALA A 128 12.12 -17.80 9.26
N TYR A 129 11.76 -18.47 8.17
CA TYR A 129 11.73 -17.88 6.82
C TYR A 129 10.77 -16.68 6.75
N MET A 130 9.56 -16.83 7.29
CA MET A 130 8.56 -15.76 7.40
C MET A 130 9.12 -14.54 8.14
N ARG A 131 9.80 -14.74 9.27
CA ARG A 131 10.40 -13.67 10.07
C ARG A 131 11.58 -12.98 9.36
N GLU A 132 12.45 -13.76 8.73
CA GLU A 132 13.75 -13.28 8.21
C GLU A 132 13.71 -12.83 6.75
N HIS A 133 12.72 -13.26 5.97
CA HIS A 133 12.63 -12.98 4.53
C HIS A 133 11.31 -12.34 4.09
N ILE A 134 10.20 -12.48 4.82
CA ILE A 134 8.89 -11.92 4.44
C ILE A 134 8.55 -10.69 5.29
N MET A 135 8.65 -10.78 6.62
CA MET A 135 8.35 -9.68 7.53
C MET A 135 9.24 -8.43 7.45
N PRO A 136 10.46 -8.44 6.88
CA PRO A 136 11.20 -7.21 6.59
C PRO A 136 10.51 -6.33 5.52
N GLU A 137 9.60 -6.87 4.71
CA GLU A 137 8.78 -6.12 3.75
C GLU A 137 7.50 -5.55 4.37
N ALA A 138 7.17 -5.90 5.61
CA ALA A 138 5.98 -5.40 6.33
C ALA A 138 6.16 -3.93 6.74
N ARG A 139 5.06 -3.17 6.73
CA ARG A 139 5.02 -1.74 7.07
C ARG A 139 5.25 -1.57 8.57
N SER A 140 6.34 -0.91 8.93
CA SER A 140 6.80 -0.75 10.33
C SER A 140 5.82 0.03 11.23
N ASN A 141 4.91 0.79 10.66
CA ASN A 141 3.91 1.60 11.37
C ASN A 141 2.55 0.89 11.54
N LEU A 142 2.43 -0.40 11.21
CA LEU A 142 1.19 -1.16 11.23
C LEU A 142 1.34 -2.48 12.01
N PRO A 143 0.23 -3.10 12.46
CA PRO A 143 0.26 -4.46 13.00
C PRO A 143 0.80 -5.45 11.95
N LYS A 144 1.80 -6.23 12.35
CA LYS A 144 2.31 -7.38 11.57
C LYS A 144 1.63 -8.64 12.07
N ILE A 145 0.83 -9.30 11.23
CA ILE A 145 0.12 -10.53 11.61
C ILE A 145 0.72 -11.72 10.86
N CYS A 146 0.97 -12.82 11.56
CA CYS A 146 1.35 -14.10 10.95
C CYS A 146 0.38 -15.20 11.40
N ILE A 147 -0.17 -15.95 10.45
CA ILE A 147 -1.14 -17.03 10.70
C ILE A 147 -0.53 -18.35 10.23
N VAL A 148 -0.17 -19.21 11.18
CA VAL A 148 0.36 -20.55 10.90
C VAL A 148 -0.79 -21.53 10.81
N ILE A 149 -0.87 -22.33 9.74
CA ILE A 149 -1.88 -23.38 9.56
C ILE A 149 -1.18 -24.73 9.42
N THR A 150 -1.43 -25.66 10.35
CA THR A 150 -0.72 -26.95 10.46
C THR A 150 -1.62 -28.03 11.09
N ASP A 151 -1.27 -29.31 10.95
CA ASP A 151 -1.86 -30.40 11.74
C ASP A 151 -1.39 -30.43 13.20
N GLY A 152 -0.43 -29.56 13.55
CA GLY A 152 0.00 -29.29 14.92
C GLY A 152 0.98 -30.32 15.48
N LYS A 153 1.87 -30.89 14.65
CA LYS A 153 2.96 -31.78 15.11
C LYS A 153 4.27 -31.50 14.38
N SER A 154 5.05 -30.50 14.82
CA SER A 154 6.39 -30.35 14.25
C SER A 154 7.32 -31.48 14.68
N GLN A 155 8.23 -31.84 13.79
CA GLN A 155 9.30 -32.79 14.07
C GLN A 155 10.47 -32.15 14.84
N ASP A 156 10.46 -30.82 15.04
CA ASP A 156 11.33 -30.08 15.98
C ASP A 156 10.54 -28.95 16.66
N SER A 157 9.71 -29.33 17.63
CA SER A 157 8.89 -28.39 18.40
C SER A 157 9.69 -27.45 19.31
N ALA A 158 10.95 -27.80 19.64
CA ALA A 158 11.85 -26.91 20.37
C ALA A 158 12.28 -25.71 19.50
N LYS A 159 12.63 -25.97 18.25
CA LYS A 159 12.86 -24.95 17.22
C LYS A 159 11.59 -24.18 16.89
N THR A 160 10.43 -24.83 16.76
CA THR A 160 9.13 -24.13 16.61
C THR A 160 8.92 -23.09 17.71
N ALA A 161 9.08 -23.49 18.98
CA ALA A 161 8.92 -22.58 20.12
C ALA A 161 9.97 -21.45 20.14
N LEU A 162 11.23 -21.74 19.77
CA LEU A 162 12.30 -20.74 19.68
C LEU A 162 12.05 -19.70 18.59
N GLU A 163 11.75 -20.14 17.38
CA GLU A 163 11.59 -19.26 16.21
C GLU A 163 10.31 -18.43 16.30
N ALA A 164 9.23 -19.00 16.87
CA ALA A 164 8.02 -18.26 17.18
C ALA A 164 8.22 -17.24 18.33
N LYS A 165 9.01 -17.58 19.35
CA LYS A 165 9.39 -16.63 20.40
C LYS A 165 10.13 -15.42 19.82
N LYS A 166 11.12 -15.64 18.95
CA LYS A 166 11.81 -14.55 18.21
C LYS A 166 10.83 -13.69 17.41
N ALA A 167 9.94 -14.32 16.62
CA ALA A 167 8.96 -13.58 15.82
C ALA A 167 8.07 -12.65 16.68
N ARG A 168 7.61 -13.12 17.85
CA ARG A 168 6.87 -12.30 18.81
C ARG A 168 7.70 -11.17 19.43
N GLN A 169 9.00 -11.38 19.64
CA GLN A 169 9.92 -10.34 20.11
C GLN A 169 10.16 -9.25 19.04
N ASP A 170 10.09 -9.60 17.74
CA ASP A 170 10.15 -8.66 16.61
C ASP A 170 8.81 -7.92 16.33
N GLY A 171 7.85 -8.05 17.24
CA GLY A 171 6.53 -7.41 17.18
C GLY A 171 5.54 -8.09 16.23
N ILE A 172 5.79 -9.33 15.79
CA ILE A 172 4.86 -10.08 14.95
C ILE A 172 3.81 -10.77 15.83
N GLU A 173 2.55 -10.49 15.55
CA GLU A 173 1.43 -11.17 16.19
C GLU A 173 1.19 -12.53 15.52
N MET A 174 1.66 -13.56 16.20
CA MET A 174 1.48 -14.95 15.79
C MET A 174 0.08 -15.46 16.14
N PHE A 175 -0.57 -16.12 15.18
CA PHE A 175 -1.75 -16.95 15.34
C PHE A 175 -1.42 -18.39 14.96
N ALA A 176 -2.02 -19.36 15.64
CA ALA A 176 -1.82 -20.79 15.38
C ALA A 176 -3.17 -21.47 15.13
N ILE A 177 -3.34 -22.02 13.92
CA ILE A 177 -4.52 -22.79 13.51
C ILE A 177 -4.12 -24.26 13.40
N GLY A 178 -4.56 -25.06 14.37
CA GLY A 178 -4.36 -26.50 14.41
C GLY A 178 -5.53 -27.26 13.80
N VAL A 179 -5.25 -28.17 12.86
CA VAL A 179 -6.28 -28.89 12.09
C VAL A 179 -6.13 -30.40 12.25
N SER A 180 -6.49 -30.89 13.44
CA SER A 180 -6.51 -32.32 13.77
C SER A 180 -7.19 -32.58 15.11
N ARG A 181 -7.87 -33.73 15.26
CA ARG A 181 -8.32 -34.26 16.58
C ARG A 181 -7.18 -34.61 17.54
N ALA A 182 -5.92 -34.55 17.08
CA ALA A 182 -4.74 -34.93 17.85
C ALA A 182 -3.61 -33.89 17.76
N VAL A 183 -3.92 -32.60 17.59
CA VAL A 183 -2.96 -31.48 17.65
C VAL A 183 -2.13 -31.50 18.94
N ASN A 184 -0.89 -31.04 18.89
CA ASN A 184 -0.13 -30.68 20.09
C ASN A 184 -0.50 -29.25 20.52
N GLU A 185 -1.49 -29.11 21.42
CA GLU A 185 -1.93 -27.79 21.90
C GLU A 185 -0.79 -26.96 22.52
N SER A 186 0.16 -27.61 23.21
CA SER A 186 1.31 -26.93 23.79
C SER A 186 2.25 -26.36 22.72
N GLU A 187 2.33 -26.97 21.54
CA GLU A 187 3.09 -26.41 20.42
C GLU A 187 2.34 -25.24 19.78
N LEU A 188 1.03 -25.35 19.55
CA LEU A 188 0.21 -24.23 19.05
C LEU A 188 0.24 -23.02 19.98
N GLN A 189 0.17 -23.24 21.30
CA GLN A 189 0.38 -22.20 22.32
C GLN A 189 1.80 -21.64 22.28
N SER A 190 2.83 -22.46 22.01
CA SER A 190 4.20 -21.98 21.83
C SER A 190 4.40 -21.12 20.56
N ILE A 191 3.59 -21.36 19.52
CA ILE A 191 3.55 -20.56 18.28
C ILE A 191 2.83 -19.23 18.51
N ALA A 192 1.61 -19.26 19.07
CA ALA A 192 0.82 -18.05 19.32
C ALA A 192 1.41 -17.18 20.45
N GLY A 193 1.98 -17.81 21.47
CA GLY A 193 2.43 -17.16 22.71
C GLY A 193 1.30 -16.70 23.63
N ASP A 194 0.07 -17.07 23.31
CA ASP A 194 -1.18 -16.59 23.93
C ASP A 194 -2.30 -17.56 23.53
N PRO A 195 -2.98 -18.22 24.50
CA PRO A 195 -4.06 -19.16 24.22
C PRO A 195 -5.20 -18.56 23.39
N ASP A 196 -5.46 -17.26 23.52
CA ASP A 196 -6.56 -16.59 22.80
C ASP A 196 -6.26 -16.40 21.31
N ARG A 197 -5.01 -16.62 20.87
CA ARG A 197 -4.57 -16.62 19.47
C ARG A 197 -4.33 -18.03 18.91
N VAL A 198 -4.77 -19.06 19.62
CA VAL A 198 -4.88 -20.44 19.15
C VAL A 198 -6.32 -20.72 18.67
N ILE A 199 -6.46 -21.38 17.53
CA ILE A 199 -7.73 -21.95 17.06
C ILE A 199 -7.49 -23.41 16.68
N ILE A 200 -8.36 -24.31 17.15
CA ILE A 200 -8.31 -25.74 16.82
C ILE A 200 -9.63 -26.11 16.15
N VAL A 201 -9.53 -26.91 15.09
CA VAL A 201 -10.65 -27.55 14.38
C VAL A 201 -10.30 -29.03 14.13
N GLU A 202 -11.31 -29.90 14.02
CA GLU A 202 -11.07 -31.34 13.86
C GLU A 202 -10.62 -31.69 12.43
N THR A 203 -11.17 -30.99 11.43
CA THR A 203 -10.89 -31.23 10.01
C THR A 203 -10.73 -29.94 9.20
N TYR A 204 -10.03 -30.05 8.07
CA TYR A 204 -9.87 -28.95 7.10
C TYR A 204 -11.20 -28.47 6.48
N SER A 205 -12.30 -29.21 6.65
CA SER A 205 -13.63 -28.80 6.21
C SER A 205 -14.26 -27.74 7.13
N GLU A 206 -13.81 -27.63 8.38
CA GLU A 206 -14.32 -26.67 9.37
C GLU A 206 -13.62 -25.31 9.32
N LEU A 207 -12.54 -25.17 8.54
CA LEU A 207 -11.77 -23.93 8.43
C LEU A 207 -12.65 -22.73 8.03
N GLU A 208 -13.59 -22.91 7.10
CA GLU A 208 -14.51 -21.83 6.70
C GLU A 208 -15.38 -21.34 7.88
N ALA A 209 -15.72 -22.21 8.84
CA ALA A 209 -16.53 -21.85 10.00
C ALA A 209 -15.77 -21.02 11.06
N ILE A 210 -14.42 -21.00 11.02
CA ILE A 210 -13.61 -20.14 11.89
C ILE A 210 -13.24 -18.80 11.26
N LYS A 211 -13.61 -18.54 10.00
CA LYS A 211 -13.28 -17.31 9.26
C LYS A 211 -13.67 -16.04 10.01
N ASP A 212 -14.92 -15.93 10.47
CA ASP A 212 -15.40 -14.77 11.22
C ASP A 212 -14.70 -14.62 12.59
N LYS A 213 -14.45 -15.75 13.29
CA LYS A 213 -13.72 -15.79 14.56
C LYS A 213 -12.28 -15.33 14.41
N LEU A 214 -11.61 -15.74 13.32
CA LEU A 214 -10.25 -15.33 12.99
C LEU A 214 -10.22 -13.85 12.59
N SER A 215 -11.11 -13.43 11.70
CA SER A 215 -11.17 -12.03 11.23
C SER A 215 -11.44 -11.07 12.38
N GLY A 216 -12.36 -11.41 13.29
CA GLY A 216 -12.62 -10.64 14.51
C GLY A 216 -11.45 -10.58 15.50
N LYS A 217 -10.49 -11.52 15.44
CA LYS A 217 -9.26 -11.50 16.25
C LYS A 217 -8.06 -10.84 15.55
N THR A 218 -7.99 -10.89 14.22
CA THR A 218 -7.01 -10.13 13.42
C THR A 218 -7.43 -8.68 13.20
N CYS A 219 -8.70 -8.34 13.45
CA CYS A 219 -9.27 -7.00 13.41
C CYS A 219 -8.71 -6.13 14.54
N LYS A 220 -7.56 -5.51 14.31
CA LYS A 220 -7.02 -4.48 15.18
C LYS A 220 -7.53 -3.11 14.80
N GLU A 221 -8.15 -2.45 15.77
CA GLU A 221 -8.17 -0.99 15.80
C GLU A 221 -6.70 -0.51 15.77
N ILE A 222 -6.34 0.26 14.75
CA ILE A 222 -5.11 1.05 14.80
C ILE A 222 -5.25 1.97 16.03
N PRO A 223 -4.25 2.07 16.93
CA PRO A 223 -4.32 2.96 18.08
C PRO A 223 -4.60 4.39 17.63
N THR A 224 -5.87 4.78 17.71
CA THR A 224 -6.30 6.13 17.40
C THR A 224 -5.78 6.97 18.56
N THR A 225 -4.68 7.68 18.32
CA THR A 225 -4.05 8.57 19.31
C THR A 225 -5.14 9.53 19.77
N THR A 226 -5.62 9.36 20.99
CA THR A 226 -6.97 9.80 21.33
C THR A 226 -7.02 11.31 21.28
N THR A 227 -7.86 11.87 20.39
CA THR A 227 -7.99 13.32 20.21
C THR A 227 -8.78 13.97 21.35
N THR A 228 -8.42 13.67 22.59
CA THR A 228 -8.58 14.62 23.70
C THR A 228 -7.84 15.88 23.32
N THR A 229 -8.58 16.95 23.02
CA THR A 229 -8.06 18.26 22.63
C THR A 229 -6.94 18.70 23.58
N PRO A 230 -5.67 18.76 23.10
CA PRO A 230 -4.61 19.36 23.89
C PRO A 230 -4.87 20.86 24.02
N ALA A 231 -4.41 21.48 25.11
CA ALA A 231 -4.26 22.93 25.14
C ALA A 231 -3.34 23.36 23.96
N PRO A 232 -3.54 24.53 23.35
CA PRO A 232 -2.90 24.89 22.09
C PRO A 232 -1.38 25.03 22.22
N THR A 233 -0.69 23.94 21.89
CA THR A 233 0.74 23.93 21.56
C THR A 233 0.89 24.38 20.11
N PRO A 234 1.87 25.24 19.74
CA PRO A 234 2.00 25.74 18.38
C PRO A 234 2.11 24.61 17.36
N ALA A 235 1.43 24.76 16.22
CA ALA A 235 1.52 23.79 15.14
C ALA A 235 2.95 23.68 14.62
N ALA A 236 3.42 22.46 14.39
CA ALA A 236 4.47 22.25 13.41
C ALA A 236 3.87 22.58 12.05
N GLU A 237 4.47 23.54 11.34
CA GLU A 237 3.92 24.04 10.08
C GLU A 237 3.84 22.93 9.02
N GLU A 238 2.69 22.82 8.35
CA GLU A 238 2.50 21.85 7.28
C GLU A 238 3.24 22.32 6.01
N CYS A 239 3.78 21.37 5.24
CA CYS A 239 4.58 21.69 4.08
C CYS A 239 3.76 22.43 3.01
N GLY A 240 4.13 23.68 2.76
CA GLY A 240 3.45 24.55 1.79
C GLY A 240 2.39 25.48 2.38
N THR A 241 2.17 25.51 3.70
CA THR A 241 1.27 26.48 4.36
C THR A 241 1.70 27.93 4.07
N ASP A 242 2.99 28.23 4.24
CA ASP A 242 3.59 29.54 3.94
C ASP A 242 3.90 29.75 2.45
N ASN A 243 3.98 28.67 1.66
CA ASN A 243 4.40 28.70 0.25
C ASN A 243 3.64 27.65 -0.57
N PRO A 244 2.43 27.98 -1.07
CA PRO A 244 1.61 27.06 -1.85
C PRO A 244 2.40 26.57 -3.07
N THR A 245 2.24 25.30 -3.46
CA THR A 245 3.08 24.71 -4.52
C THR A 245 2.24 24.07 -5.62
N ASP A 246 2.53 24.40 -6.88
CA ASP A 246 1.96 23.77 -8.07
C ASP A 246 3.04 22.89 -8.73
N ILE A 247 2.79 21.58 -8.76
CA ILE A 247 3.76 20.56 -9.22
C ILE A 247 3.29 19.96 -10.54
N TYR A 248 4.17 19.91 -11.55
CA TYR A 248 3.97 19.11 -12.76
C TYR A 248 4.97 17.97 -12.85
N TYR A 249 4.47 16.73 -12.88
CA TYR A 249 5.27 15.55 -13.20
C TYR A 249 5.35 15.37 -14.72
N VAL A 250 6.57 15.31 -15.28
CA VAL A 250 6.81 15.23 -16.72
C VAL A 250 7.59 13.96 -17.03
N PHE A 251 6.94 13.00 -17.70
CA PHE A 251 7.54 11.73 -18.07
C PHE A 251 7.05 11.24 -19.43
N ASP A 252 7.77 10.28 -19.98
CA ASP A 252 7.47 9.69 -21.28
C ASP A 252 7.51 8.16 -21.21
N PRO A 253 6.34 7.49 -21.23
CA PRO A 253 6.25 6.04 -21.24
C PRO A 253 7.08 5.37 -22.34
N ALA A 254 7.28 6.01 -23.49
CA ALA A 254 7.88 5.38 -24.66
C ALA A 254 9.40 5.24 -24.58
N TYR A 255 10.08 6.16 -23.89
CA TYR A 255 11.53 6.13 -23.70
C TYR A 255 11.92 5.43 -22.39
N LEU A 256 11.00 5.43 -21.41
CA LEU A 256 11.18 4.75 -20.13
C LEU A 256 10.85 3.24 -20.22
N GLY A 257 9.78 2.87 -20.94
CA GLY A 257 9.25 1.51 -20.98
C GLY A 257 8.41 1.16 -19.74
N MET A 258 7.49 0.19 -19.88
CA MET A 258 6.44 -0.08 -18.88
C MET A 258 6.95 -0.35 -17.46
N GLU A 259 8.06 -1.09 -17.30
CA GLU A 259 8.67 -1.34 -15.98
C GLU A 259 9.08 -0.05 -15.26
N ARG A 260 9.55 0.96 -16.01
CA ARG A 260 9.96 2.25 -15.46
C ARG A 260 8.78 3.22 -15.32
N VAL A 261 7.71 3.06 -16.10
CA VAL A 261 6.43 3.76 -15.84
C VAL A 261 5.85 3.37 -14.48
N ASN A 262 5.98 2.10 -14.08
CA ASN A 262 5.65 1.66 -12.72
C ASN A 262 6.53 2.37 -11.66
N TRP A 263 7.84 2.46 -11.88
CA TRP A 263 8.77 3.22 -11.01
C TRP A 263 8.36 4.70 -10.88
N VAL A 264 7.99 5.36 -11.98
CA VAL A 264 7.51 6.76 -11.98
C VAL A 264 6.19 6.90 -11.21
N THR A 265 5.24 6.00 -11.44
CA THR A 265 3.94 6.00 -10.73
C THR A 265 4.13 5.77 -9.23
N GLN A 266 5.10 4.94 -8.83
CA GLN A 266 5.51 4.77 -7.44
C GLN A 266 6.17 6.03 -6.87
N PHE A 267 7.08 6.70 -7.58
CA PHE A 267 7.69 7.97 -7.13
C PHE A 267 6.61 9.02 -6.85
N ILE A 268 5.67 9.20 -7.80
CA ILE A 268 4.55 10.13 -7.66
C ILE A 268 3.71 9.74 -6.45
N THR A 269 3.32 8.46 -6.34
CA THR A 269 2.54 7.94 -5.20
C THR A 269 3.25 8.16 -3.87
N HIS A 270 4.57 7.97 -3.79
CA HIS A 270 5.35 8.20 -2.57
C HIS A 270 5.41 9.69 -2.20
N THR A 271 5.61 10.58 -3.17
CA THR A 271 5.58 12.04 -2.94
C THR A 271 4.24 12.46 -2.36
N LEU A 272 3.15 12.03 -2.99
CA LEU A 272 1.77 12.39 -2.62
C LEU A 272 1.22 11.62 -1.41
N SER A 273 2.04 10.73 -0.82
CA SER A 273 1.75 10.07 0.46
C SER A 273 2.60 10.61 1.62
N ALA A 274 3.52 11.54 1.36
CA ALA A 274 4.43 12.11 2.37
C ALA A 274 3.98 13.48 2.90
N ASN A 275 3.08 14.16 2.20
CA ASN A 275 2.41 15.40 2.62
C ASN A 275 0.90 15.24 2.52
N GLU A 276 0.16 15.94 3.37
CA GLU A 276 -1.26 16.16 3.14
C GLU A 276 -1.48 17.18 2.00
N PHE A 277 -2.49 16.96 1.17
CA PHE A 277 -2.66 17.65 -0.11
C PHE A 277 -3.15 19.11 0.03
N ALA A 278 -3.27 19.65 1.26
CA ALA A 278 -3.98 20.88 1.58
C ALA A 278 -3.49 22.12 0.81
N HIS A 279 -2.19 22.23 0.59
CA HIS A 279 -1.56 23.39 -0.04
C HIS A 279 -0.97 23.13 -1.44
N MET A 280 -0.94 21.87 -1.88
CA MET A 280 -0.31 21.46 -3.14
C MET A 280 -1.33 21.19 -4.26
N ARG A 281 -0.98 21.56 -5.50
CA ARG A 281 -1.69 21.14 -6.71
C ARG A 281 -0.77 20.29 -7.57
N VAL A 282 -1.34 19.31 -8.26
CA VAL A 282 -0.59 18.37 -9.08
C VAL A 282 -1.19 18.30 -10.47
N GLY A 283 -0.33 18.41 -11.47
CA GLY A 283 -0.60 18.06 -12.85
C GLY A 283 0.40 17.00 -13.34
N VAL A 284 0.08 16.40 -14.48
CA VAL A 284 0.97 15.48 -15.20
C VAL A 284 1.05 15.96 -16.64
N ILE A 285 2.26 16.07 -17.19
CA ILE A 285 2.45 16.27 -18.64
C ILE A 285 3.01 14.99 -19.23
N SER A 286 2.14 14.29 -19.95
CA SER A 286 2.43 13.10 -20.76
C SER A 286 1.78 13.28 -22.14
N GLY A 287 2.16 12.43 -23.09
CA GLY A 287 1.53 12.32 -24.41
C GLY A 287 1.61 10.88 -24.90
N SER A 288 1.05 10.55 -26.08
CA SER A 288 0.37 11.40 -27.07
C SER A 288 -0.80 10.67 -27.72
N CYS A 289 -1.98 10.82 -27.12
CA CYS A 289 -3.27 10.50 -27.74
C CYS A 289 -4.27 11.60 -27.32
N PRO A 290 -5.35 11.91 -28.06
CA PRO A 290 -6.33 12.92 -27.64
C PRO A 290 -7.07 12.58 -26.34
N LEU A 291 -6.95 11.34 -25.85
CA LEU A 291 -7.42 10.89 -24.53
C LEU A 291 -6.33 10.95 -23.44
N ASP A 292 -5.06 11.16 -23.83
CA ASP A 292 -3.86 10.80 -23.05
C ASP A 292 -2.83 11.94 -22.87
N ALA A 293 -3.27 13.19 -23.06
CA ALA A 293 -2.46 14.40 -22.95
C ALA A 293 -2.20 14.88 -21.50
N GLY A 294 -1.85 13.97 -20.59
CA GLY A 294 -1.64 14.29 -19.17
C GLY A 294 -2.91 14.74 -18.44
N PHE A 295 -2.77 15.64 -17.46
CA PHE A 295 -3.85 16.42 -16.86
C PHE A 295 -3.34 17.70 -16.18
N ASN A 296 -4.21 18.71 -16.09
CA ASN A 296 -3.89 20.03 -15.54
C ASN A 296 -4.18 20.15 -14.03
N LEU A 297 -3.59 21.17 -13.39
CA LEU A 297 -3.63 21.42 -11.94
C LEU A 297 -5.04 21.55 -11.34
N ASN A 298 -6.05 21.83 -12.18
CA ASN A 298 -7.46 21.93 -11.82
C ASN A 298 -8.32 20.69 -12.16
N LYS A 299 -7.73 19.63 -12.73
CA LYS A 299 -8.49 18.47 -13.26
C LYS A 299 -9.06 17.56 -12.17
N TYR A 300 -8.32 17.38 -11.08
CA TYR A 300 -8.64 16.45 -10.00
C TYR A 300 -8.42 17.13 -8.64
N SER A 301 -9.37 16.97 -7.73
CA SER A 301 -9.31 17.48 -6.36
C SER A 301 -8.97 16.41 -5.32
N THR A 302 -8.74 15.16 -5.73
CA THR A 302 -8.37 14.06 -4.83
C THR A 302 -7.19 13.23 -5.38
N PHE A 303 -6.39 12.70 -4.46
CA PHE A 303 -5.29 11.77 -4.78
C PHE A 303 -5.79 10.45 -5.38
N ALA A 304 -7.03 10.03 -5.07
CA ALA A 304 -7.62 8.81 -5.62
C ALA A 304 -7.88 8.92 -7.13
N ASP A 305 -8.43 10.07 -7.57
CA ASP A 305 -8.70 10.31 -9.00
C ASP A 305 -7.41 10.48 -9.81
N VAL A 306 -6.40 11.15 -9.22
CA VAL A 306 -5.04 11.25 -9.78
C VAL A 306 -4.43 9.86 -10.00
N ARG A 307 -4.45 8.99 -8.97
CA ARG A 307 -3.88 7.64 -9.08
C ARG A 307 -4.57 6.81 -10.15
N LYS A 308 -5.91 6.80 -10.14
CA LYS A 308 -6.72 6.08 -11.13
C LYS A 308 -6.48 6.57 -12.57
N ARG A 309 -6.04 7.82 -12.77
CA ARG A 309 -5.67 8.33 -14.10
C ARG A 309 -4.27 7.92 -14.54
N LEU A 310 -3.33 7.76 -13.60
CA LEU A 310 -1.96 7.32 -13.88
C LEU A 310 -1.89 5.88 -14.41
N GLU A 311 -2.88 5.05 -14.06
CA GLU A 311 -2.98 3.63 -14.43
C GLU A 311 -3.30 3.38 -15.92
N SER A 312 -3.57 4.42 -16.72
CA SER A 312 -4.09 4.29 -18.11
C SER A 312 -3.32 5.08 -19.18
N TYR A 313 -1.99 5.22 -19.06
CA TYR A 313 -1.15 5.97 -20.02
C TYR A 313 -0.31 5.07 -20.95
N ASP A 314 -0.27 5.38 -22.25
CA ASP A 314 0.55 4.66 -23.24
C ASP A 314 1.09 5.56 -24.39
N SER A 315 2.29 6.16 -24.19
CA SER A 315 3.26 6.60 -25.24
C SER A 315 2.86 7.76 -26.20
N PRO A 316 3.77 8.55 -26.85
CA PRO A 316 5.10 9.14 -26.53
C PRO A 316 5.05 10.72 -26.51
N ARG A 317 6.04 11.66 -26.58
CA ARG A 317 7.53 11.76 -26.64
C ARG A 317 8.00 12.95 -25.73
N LEU A 318 9.03 12.78 -24.90
CA LEU A 318 9.44 13.69 -23.80
C LEU A 318 9.76 15.13 -24.22
N THR A 319 10.54 15.32 -25.28
CA THR A 319 11.15 16.62 -25.63
C THR A 319 10.12 17.72 -25.90
N LYS A 320 8.92 17.37 -26.39
CA LYS A 320 7.82 18.31 -26.60
C LYS A 320 7.11 18.70 -25.29
N LEU A 321 7.07 17.80 -24.31
CA LEU A 321 6.33 17.97 -23.05
C LEU A 321 7.02 18.98 -22.12
N ILE A 322 8.36 18.95 -22.06
CA ILE A 322 9.16 19.94 -21.34
C ILE A 322 8.93 21.34 -21.95
N GLY A 323 8.83 21.43 -23.27
CA GLY A 323 8.55 22.68 -23.98
C GLY A 323 7.17 23.30 -23.70
N SER A 324 6.22 22.55 -23.14
CA SER A 324 4.90 23.05 -22.73
C SER A 324 4.79 23.45 -21.25
N LEU A 325 5.81 23.23 -20.43
CA LEU A 325 5.79 23.59 -19.00
C LEU A 325 5.49 25.08 -18.76
N THR A 326 6.00 25.96 -19.60
CA THR A 326 5.89 27.42 -19.43
C THR A 326 4.46 27.95 -19.59
N SER A 327 3.61 27.27 -20.37
CA SER A 327 2.18 27.60 -20.51
C SER A 327 1.26 26.78 -19.59
N ALA A 328 1.75 25.65 -19.07
CA ALA A 328 1.02 24.77 -18.16
C ALA A 328 0.66 25.45 -16.82
N TYR A 329 1.51 26.35 -16.32
CA TYR A 329 1.24 27.15 -15.10
C TYR A 329 0.31 28.37 -15.33
N SER A 330 -0.41 28.43 -16.44
CA SER A 330 -1.42 29.49 -16.65
C SER A 330 -2.66 29.27 -15.77
N SER A 331 -3.30 30.37 -15.35
CA SER A 331 -4.50 30.33 -14.50
C SER A 331 -5.67 29.56 -15.14
N GLN A 332 -5.74 29.53 -16.47
CA GLN A 332 -6.70 28.72 -17.23
C GLN A 332 -6.54 27.22 -16.98
N GLN A 333 -5.32 26.75 -16.70
CA GLN A 333 -5.01 25.35 -16.39
C GLN A 333 -4.94 25.08 -14.87
N GLY A 334 -5.32 26.06 -14.04
CA GLY A 334 -5.33 25.94 -12.58
C GLY A 334 -4.05 26.43 -11.88
N GLY A 335 -3.12 27.05 -12.61
CA GLY A 335 -1.93 27.66 -12.02
C GLY A 335 -2.25 28.82 -11.08
N ARG A 336 -1.61 28.84 -9.91
CA ARG A 336 -1.62 29.91 -8.91
C ARG A 336 -0.50 30.91 -9.18
N GLY A 337 -0.78 32.20 -9.07
CA GLY A 337 0.21 33.27 -9.24
C GLY A 337 1.09 33.49 -8.00
N ASP A 338 0.57 33.05 -6.86
CA ASP A 338 1.13 33.02 -5.51
C ASP A 338 1.94 31.74 -5.20
N ALA A 339 1.92 30.74 -6.09
CA ALA A 339 2.52 29.44 -5.82
C ALA A 339 3.91 29.23 -6.44
N ARG A 340 4.74 28.48 -5.73
CA ARG A 340 5.99 27.89 -6.24
C ARG A 340 5.67 26.92 -7.38
N LYS A 341 6.30 27.11 -8.55
CA LYS A 341 6.13 26.27 -9.74
C LYS A 341 7.23 25.21 -9.77
N VAL A 342 6.89 23.92 -9.75
CA VAL A 342 7.86 22.82 -9.60
C VAL A 342 7.67 21.76 -10.67
N ALA A 343 8.66 21.55 -11.53
CA ALA A 343 8.66 20.50 -12.55
C ALA A 343 9.56 19.33 -12.12
N VAL A 344 8.99 18.13 -12.01
CA VAL A 344 9.77 16.89 -11.81
C VAL A 344 9.84 16.14 -13.14
N ILE A 345 11.03 16.14 -13.75
CA ILE A 345 11.29 15.54 -15.06
C ILE A 345 11.92 14.16 -14.84
N PHE A 346 11.26 13.11 -15.34
CA PHE A 346 11.77 11.74 -15.24
C PHE A 346 12.64 11.40 -16.45
N ILE A 347 13.83 10.85 -16.18
CA ILE A 347 14.86 10.56 -17.17
C ILE A 347 15.26 9.09 -17.13
N GLY A 348 15.80 8.58 -18.24
CA GLY A 348 16.34 7.23 -18.36
C GLY A 348 16.41 6.76 -19.81
N GLY A 349 17.34 5.86 -20.13
CA GLY A 349 17.48 5.28 -21.47
C GLY A 349 18.04 6.24 -22.53
N LYS A 350 17.81 5.93 -23.82
CA LYS A 350 18.37 6.68 -24.96
C LYS A 350 17.50 7.90 -25.30
N ILE A 351 17.72 9.01 -24.60
CA ILE A 351 17.05 10.31 -24.80
C ILE A 351 17.94 11.33 -25.52
N ASP A 352 17.32 12.34 -26.15
CA ASP A 352 18.02 13.50 -26.71
C ASP A 352 18.45 14.44 -25.57
N GLN A 353 19.66 14.20 -25.06
CA GLN A 353 20.25 14.92 -23.94
C GLN A 353 20.31 16.43 -24.17
N MET A 354 20.73 16.87 -25.36
CA MET A 354 20.88 18.28 -25.71
C MET A 354 19.54 19.01 -25.70
N ALA A 355 18.49 18.38 -26.22
CA ALA A 355 17.16 18.98 -26.24
C ALA A 355 16.46 18.97 -24.86
N VAL A 356 16.74 17.96 -24.01
CA VAL A 356 16.29 17.97 -22.60
C VAL A 356 16.96 19.09 -21.82
N ILE A 357 18.30 19.22 -21.91
CA ILE A 357 19.09 20.31 -21.31
C ILE A 357 18.53 21.67 -21.72
N LYS A 358 18.37 21.92 -23.03
CA LYS A 358 17.87 23.21 -23.55
C LYS A 358 16.47 23.56 -23.03
N ASN A 359 15.55 22.59 -23.01
CA ASN A 359 14.17 22.86 -22.62
C ASN A 359 14.00 22.98 -21.10
N ALA A 360 14.81 22.27 -20.30
CA ALA A 360 14.84 22.44 -18.85
C ALA A 360 15.44 23.80 -18.44
N GLN A 361 16.51 24.24 -19.12
CA GLN A 361 17.09 25.57 -18.94
C GLN A 361 16.05 26.67 -19.21
N ALA A 362 15.29 26.57 -20.31
CA ALA A 362 14.21 27.52 -20.63
C ALA A 362 13.05 27.49 -19.61
N ALA A 363 12.77 26.34 -18.97
CA ALA A 363 11.79 26.26 -17.88
C ALA A 363 12.28 26.97 -16.61
N LYS A 364 13.57 26.80 -16.26
CA LYS A 364 14.22 27.51 -15.15
C LYS A 364 14.21 29.03 -15.35
N GLU A 365 14.55 29.48 -16.56
CA GLU A 365 14.52 30.90 -16.96
C GLU A 365 13.09 31.50 -16.93
N ALA A 366 12.05 30.67 -17.06
CA ALA A 366 10.65 31.06 -16.88
C ALA A 366 10.16 31.02 -15.40
N GLY A 367 11.05 30.79 -14.44
CA GLY A 367 10.74 30.72 -13.02
C GLY A 367 10.01 29.43 -12.61
N VAL A 368 10.44 28.28 -13.15
CA VAL A 368 10.01 26.94 -12.71
C VAL A 368 11.20 26.22 -12.10
N ASP A 369 11.08 25.75 -10.86
CA ASP A 369 12.11 24.93 -10.22
C ASP A 369 12.10 23.53 -10.83
N VAL A 370 13.23 23.11 -11.39
CA VAL A 370 13.35 21.83 -12.09
C VAL A 370 14.09 20.81 -11.23
N TYR A 371 13.47 19.65 -11.07
CA TYR A 371 14.01 18.47 -10.40
C TYR A 371 14.09 17.31 -11.40
N PHE A 372 15.14 16.49 -11.31
CA PHE A 372 15.36 15.35 -12.22
C PHE A 372 15.36 14.04 -11.46
N ALA A 373 14.46 13.12 -11.81
CA ALA A 373 14.36 11.79 -11.20
C ALA A 373 14.86 10.72 -12.19
N ASP A 374 15.94 10.02 -11.84
CA ASP A 374 16.48 8.95 -12.69
C ASP A 374 15.73 7.64 -12.42
N ALA A 375 14.92 7.24 -13.41
CA ALA A 375 14.21 5.97 -13.45
C ALA A 375 15.09 4.83 -14.00
N GLY A 376 16.35 5.11 -14.36
CA GLY A 376 17.41 4.13 -14.54
C GLY A 376 18.16 4.26 -15.87
N ASN A 377 19.47 3.99 -15.80
CA ASN A 377 20.40 3.99 -16.93
C ASN A 377 20.50 5.35 -17.65
N ALA A 378 20.43 6.46 -16.91
CA ALA A 378 20.94 7.75 -17.38
C ALA A 378 22.47 7.77 -17.42
N ASP A 379 23.05 8.56 -18.32
CA ASP A 379 24.50 8.74 -18.40
C ASP A 379 25.01 9.65 -17.26
N PRO A 380 26.14 9.35 -16.58
CA PRO A 380 26.66 10.17 -15.48
C PRO A 380 27.01 11.61 -15.86
N GLY A 381 27.63 11.82 -17.03
CA GLY A 381 27.98 13.17 -17.50
C GLY A 381 26.73 14.00 -17.83
N PHE A 382 25.70 13.35 -18.35
CA PHE A 382 24.38 13.95 -18.51
C PHE A 382 23.70 14.26 -17.16
N LEU A 383 23.78 13.36 -16.17
CA LEU A 383 23.26 13.62 -14.82
C LEU A 383 23.96 14.82 -14.16
N ASP A 384 25.27 14.98 -14.37
CA ASP A 384 26.02 16.12 -13.85
C ASP A 384 25.68 17.43 -14.60
N ALA A 385 25.54 17.40 -15.93
CA ALA A 385 25.04 18.56 -16.70
C ALA A 385 23.62 18.99 -16.29
N LEU A 386 22.75 18.04 -15.91
CA LEU A 386 21.44 18.35 -15.35
C LEU A 386 21.50 18.95 -13.94
N ASN A 387 22.52 18.63 -13.13
CA ASN A 387 22.71 19.21 -11.79
C ASN A 387 23.05 20.72 -11.83
N GLU A 388 23.62 21.23 -12.92
CA GLU A 388 23.86 22.68 -13.10
C GLU A 388 22.54 23.44 -13.38
N ILE A 389 21.55 22.74 -13.96
CA ILE A 389 20.23 23.29 -14.28
C ILE A 389 19.28 23.16 -13.08
N GLY A 390 19.20 21.98 -12.46
CA GLY A 390 18.21 21.68 -11.43
C GLY A 390 18.65 20.55 -10.51
N PHE A 391 17.84 20.17 -9.53
CA PHE A 391 18.28 19.19 -8.53
C PHE A 391 18.12 17.75 -9.04
N SER A 392 19.22 17.01 -9.20
CA SER A 392 19.19 15.60 -9.61
C SER A 392 19.02 14.65 -8.41
N LEU A 393 17.81 14.10 -8.31
CA LEU A 393 17.41 13.16 -7.26
C LEU A 393 18.08 11.79 -7.39
N ALA A 394 18.71 11.50 -8.54
CA ALA A 394 19.47 10.26 -8.79
C ALA A 394 20.50 9.95 -7.68
N ARG A 395 21.10 11.00 -7.09
CA ARG A 395 22.10 10.89 -6.02
C ARG A 395 21.52 10.38 -4.68
N ALA A 396 20.19 10.35 -4.51
CA ALA A 396 19.51 9.68 -3.39
C ALA A 396 19.41 8.14 -3.54
N GLY A 397 19.79 7.60 -4.71
CA GLY A 397 19.83 6.17 -5.01
C GLY A 397 18.66 5.66 -5.87
N ALA A 398 18.81 4.47 -6.44
CA ALA A 398 17.94 3.94 -7.51
C ALA A 398 16.47 3.60 -7.13
N GLY A 399 16.05 3.80 -5.87
CA GLY A 399 14.71 3.46 -5.41
C GLY A 399 13.74 4.64 -5.52
N SER A 400 12.59 4.43 -6.17
CA SER A 400 11.48 5.39 -6.30
C SER A 400 11.13 6.07 -4.98
N ARG A 401 10.99 5.29 -3.89
CA ARG A 401 10.74 5.79 -2.52
C ARG A 401 11.86 6.69 -1.98
N ARG A 402 13.14 6.42 -2.28
CA ARG A 402 14.27 7.22 -1.78
C ARG A 402 14.38 8.55 -2.53
N GLN A 403 14.26 8.53 -3.85
CA GLN A 403 14.25 9.77 -4.64
C GLN A 403 13.02 10.64 -4.32
N ALA A 404 11.84 10.03 -4.10
CA ALA A 404 10.64 10.75 -3.71
C ALA A 404 10.74 11.38 -2.30
N LEU A 405 11.31 10.68 -1.32
CA LEU A 405 11.54 11.26 0.01
C LEU A 405 12.54 12.43 -0.03
N ALA A 406 13.64 12.29 -0.76
CA ALA A 406 14.60 13.38 -0.97
C ALA A 406 13.98 14.58 -1.72
N PHE A 407 13.06 14.33 -2.65
CA PHE A 407 12.29 15.39 -3.31
C PHE A 407 11.39 16.12 -2.31
N VAL A 408 10.64 15.40 -1.47
CA VAL A 408 9.77 16.01 -0.44
C VAL A 408 10.59 16.82 0.57
N GLU A 409 11.74 16.30 1.02
CA GLU A 409 12.62 16.98 1.97
C GLU A 409 13.15 18.33 1.42
N GLU A 410 13.61 18.37 0.16
CA GLU A 410 14.07 19.59 -0.50
C GLU A 410 12.91 20.51 -0.98
N LEU A 411 11.71 19.95 -1.21
CA LEU A 411 10.51 20.71 -1.54
C LEU A 411 9.97 21.48 -0.31
N CYS A 412 9.98 20.82 0.84
CA CYS A 412 9.48 21.33 2.13
C CYS A 412 10.50 22.12 2.94
N ARG A 413 11.73 22.24 2.43
CA ARG A 413 12.79 23.04 3.02
C ARG A 413 12.40 24.51 3.05
N LYS A 414 12.45 25.16 4.23
CA LYS A 414 12.38 26.62 4.32
C LYS A 414 13.60 27.22 3.64
N PHE A 415 13.39 27.82 2.48
CA PHE A 415 14.32 28.76 1.87
C PHE A 415 14.19 30.09 2.64
N TYR A 416 15.20 30.37 3.48
CA TYR A 416 15.36 31.60 4.25
C TYR A 416 16.05 32.70 3.43
#